data_AF-A0A812ND28-F1
#
_entry.id   AF-A0A812ND28-F1
#
_cell.length_a   1.000
_cell.length_b   1.000
_cell.length_c   1.000
_cell.angle_alpha   90.00
_cell.angle_beta   90.00
_cell.angle_gamma   90.00
#
_symmetry.space_group_name_H-M   'P 1'
#
loop_
_entity.id
_entity.type
_entity.pdbx_description
1 polymer ?
#
loop_
_entity_poly.entity_id
_entity_poly.type
_entity_poly.pdbx_seq_one_letter_code
_entity_poly.pdbx_strand_id
1 'polypeptide(L)'
;MDAIKEWLTKHGYSDLLDWASHEGLETVDDLAFFFTDTHVPTSEPLKAAWVQARECRSDGYVIAKDLLQVGHIACGPRMRKPHVRAKATQGMLKPLTVKVDFIQRQLQVNRAIQLSMSWAPAFGVKAGVVDEAMLQRRVKSLSARLLGFEPRTVKAALAEWQRLWSHVRSQNPPSAALQFGAGVPAVLVEDYINISSEGKGTSVPKACYDRLAWLARHLQAPLDMEAVPVPRTVHQAELRDSGERGQAVPLEPFMVGFLCSRAQEARTQQLASACVLSVMVVLAFMPLRYRHALRMVPVSRAPKWVCFWVFRGKGRINGIRKGFSWFVPRLPVLEESLRCIWDGWHSTQALPCYQASPPVFICHIDGRAVSLSQFNDMAQRQLADVLCADSPPVSSYSFRRCAPTALDCRGAPWPERFDVGGWQMDEAAIRDRRATRNSMPFRYSGQREGNEVQSKALHALTFAASLEANVSSWQDFRAWWTRQPAATVQSWQEEAATYADFSAKAEFAARAPGHLKHMENRRYVPRQPSLQPSRPCGKRV
;
A
#
# COMPACT_ATOMS: atom_id res chain seq x y z
N MET A 1 6.51 34.00 7.02
CA MET A 1 7.43 34.85 6.23
C MET A 1 8.24 35.81 7.10
N ASP A 2 7.65 36.52 8.06
CA ASP A 2 8.40 37.52 8.86
C ASP A 2 9.57 36.92 9.65
N ALA A 3 9.40 35.71 10.20
CA ALA A 3 10.48 34.99 10.90
C ALA A 3 11.65 34.58 9.98
N ILE A 4 11.38 34.18 8.73
CA ILE A 4 12.43 33.90 7.73
C ILE A 4 13.11 35.22 7.31
N LYS A 5 12.31 36.27 7.12
CA LYS A 5 12.78 37.60 6.72
C LYS A 5 13.73 38.19 7.76
N GLU A 6 13.31 38.21 9.01
CA GLU A 6 14.15 38.65 10.12
C GLU A 6 15.44 37.84 10.20
N TRP A 7 15.37 36.51 10.06
CA TRP A 7 16.55 35.65 10.15
C TRP A 7 17.53 35.84 8.99
N LEU A 8 17.05 35.82 7.73
CA LEU A 8 17.87 36.01 6.54
C LEU A 8 18.50 37.41 6.52
N THR A 9 17.75 38.45 6.90
CA THR A 9 18.29 39.80 7.03
C THR A 9 19.33 39.88 8.15
N LYS A 10 19.09 39.26 9.31
CA LYS A 10 20.03 39.26 10.46
C LYS A 10 21.38 38.60 10.14
N HIS A 11 21.42 37.65 9.23
CA HIS A 11 22.64 36.92 8.85
C HIS A 11 23.25 37.38 7.52
N GLY A 12 22.80 38.51 6.96
CA GLY A 12 23.37 39.09 5.74
C GLY A 12 22.97 38.35 4.46
N TYR A 13 21.88 37.59 4.49
CA TYR A 13 21.36 36.81 3.37
C TYR A 13 20.07 37.42 2.78
N SER A 14 19.96 38.75 2.74
CA SER A 14 18.79 39.46 2.20
C SER A 14 18.44 39.04 0.79
N ASP A 15 19.44 38.69 -0.01
CA ASP A 15 19.30 38.30 -1.43
C ASP A 15 18.60 36.94 -1.59
N LEU A 16 18.46 36.18 -0.50
CA LEU A 16 17.76 34.90 -0.46
C LEU A 16 16.26 35.04 -0.15
N LEU A 17 15.77 36.27 0.11
CA LEU A 17 14.35 36.49 0.42
C LEU A 17 13.44 36.35 -0.78
N ASP A 18 13.87 36.89 -1.92
CA ASP A 18 13.16 36.76 -3.18
C ASP A 18 13.15 35.30 -3.64
N TRP A 19 14.25 34.59 -3.38
CA TRP A 19 14.35 33.15 -3.61
C TRP A 19 13.45 32.33 -2.68
N ALA A 20 13.50 32.56 -1.36
CA ALA A 20 12.64 31.85 -0.41
C ALA A 20 11.15 32.08 -0.71
N SER A 21 10.80 33.30 -1.10
CA SER A 21 9.44 33.65 -1.55
C SER A 21 9.08 32.97 -2.88
N HIS A 22 10.02 32.86 -3.82
CA HIS A 22 9.82 32.18 -5.10
C HIS A 22 9.63 30.66 -4.94
N GLU A 23 10.39 30.04 -4.04
CA GLU A 23 10.26 28.63 -3.66
C GLU A 23 9.07 28.38 -2.70
N GLY A 24 8.42 29.47 -2.24
CA GLY A 24 7.29 29.45 -1.32
C GLY A 24 7.63 28.94 0.08
N LEU A 25 8.88 29.07 0.53
CA LEU A 25 9.30 28.72 1.88
C LEU A 25 8.73 29.78 2.84
N GLU A 26 7.68 29.44 3.57
CA GLU A 26 6.92 30.39 4.38
C GLU A 26 7.31 30.37 5.87
N THR A 27 7.88 29.27 6.34
CA THR A 27 8.27 29.04 7.74
C THR A 27 9.74 28.65 7.91
N VAL A 28 10.30 28.89 9.11
CA VAL A 28 11.67 28.48 9.45
C VAL A 28 11.85 26.96 9.31
N ASP A 29 10.79 26.18 9.54
CA ASP A 29 10.77 24.74 9.31
C ASP A 29 10.92 24.39 7.82
N ASP A 30 10.31 25.15 6.91
CA ASP A 30 10.47 24.96 5.45
C ASP A 30 11.91 25.26 5.01
N LEU A 31 12.54 26.26 5.62
CA LEU A 31 13.95 26.61 5.35
C LEU A 31 14.91 25.54 5.90
N ALA A 32 14.72 25.11 7.14
CA ALA A 32 15.51 24.04 7.77
C ALA A 32 15.38 22.73 6.97
N PHE A 33 14.18 22.44 6.47
CA PHE A 33 13.91 21.30 5.61
C PHE A 33 14.68 21.39 4.28
N PHE A 34 14.67 22.55 3.61
CA PHE A 34 15.40 22.76 2.35
C PHE A 34 16.89 22.41 2.47
N PHE A 35 17.54 22.79 3.58
CA PHE A 35 18.96 22.49 3.82
C PHE A 35 19.24 21.05 4.25
N THR A 36 18.21 20.26 4.59
CA THR A 36 18.35 18.81 4.85
C THR A 36 18.22 17.95 3.58
N ASP A 37 17.74 18.52 2.47
CA ASP A 37 17.60 17.80 1.20
C ASP A 37 18.97 17.57 0.52
N THR A 38 19.04 16.53 -0.31
CA THR A 38 20.21 16.14 -1.10
C THR A 38 20.46 17.01 -2.33
N HIS A 39 19.56 17.94 -2.65
CA HIS A 39 19.72 18.87 -3.76
C HIS A 39 20.69 19.99 -3.37
N VAL A 40 21.79 20.08 -4.13
CA VAL A 40 22.77 21.17 -3.99
C VAL A 40 22.17 22.41 -4.65
N PRO A 41 22.02 23.53 -3.93
CA PRO A 41 21.57 24.78 -4.54
C PRO A 41 22.50 25.21 -5.67
N THR A 42 21.93 25.81 -6.72
CA THR A 42 22.70 26.28 -7.90
C THR A 42 23.38 27.63 -7.67
N SER A 43 22.88 28.42 -6.74
CA SER A 43 23.46 29.70 -6.32
C SER A 43 24.69 29.46 -5.43
N GLU A 44 25.82 30.08 -5.75
CA GLU A 44 27.08 29.91 -5.00
C GLU A 44 26.97 30.28 -3.51
N PRO A 45 26.32 31.40 -3.11
CA PRO A 45 26.03 31.68 -1.70
C PRO A 45 25.21 30.59 -0.99
N LEU A 46 24.18 30.06 -1.65
CA LEU A 46 23.32 29.00 -1.11
C LEU A 46 24.05 27.66 -1.02
N LYS A 47 24.89 27.37 -2.00
CA LYS A 47 25.76 26.20 -2.04
C LYS A 47 26.79 26.26 -0.92
N ALA A 48 27.38 27.42 -0.63
CA ALA A 48 28.27 27.61 0.51
C ALA A 48 27.55 27.35 1.84
N ALA A 49 26.36 27.92 2.05
CA ALA A 49 25.54 27.68 3.25
C ALA A 49 25.11 26.20 3.40
N TRP A 50 24.71 25.56 2.29
CA TRP A 50 24.32 24.14 2.24
C TRP A 50 25.51 23.20 2.51
N VAL A 51 26.69 23.50 1.94
CA VAL A 51 27.93 22.75 2.19
C VAL A 51 28.33 22.87 3.66
N GLN A 52 28.32 24.07 4.21
CA GLN A 52 28.67 24.33 5.62
C GLN A 52 27.73 23.59 6.59
N ALA A 53 26.41 23.58 6.31
CA ALA A 53 25.43 22.82 7.10
C ALA A 53 25.67 21.30 7.09
N ARG A 54 26.28 20.76 6.01
CA ARG A 54 26.52 19.31 5.84
C ARG A 54 27.90 18.82 6.24
N GLU A 55 28.92 19.69 6.20
CA GLU A 55 30.29 19.34 6.56
C GLU A 55 30.51 19.24 8.08
N CYS A 56 29.69 19.93 8.89
CA CYS A 56 29.63 19.77 10.35
C CYS A 56 28.94 18.46 10.76
N ARG A 57 29.54 17.31 10.43
CA ARG A 57 28.99 15.95 10.61
C ARG A 57 28.78 15.49 12.06
N SER A 58 29.23 16.24 13.07
CA SER A 58 28.98 15.94 14.50
C SER A 58 27.91 16.82 15.15
N ASP A 59 27.57 17.98 14.54
CA ASP A 59 26.82 19.04 15.22
C ASP A 59 25.69 19.66 14.39
N GLY A 60 25.38 19.19 13.19
CA GLY A 60 24.21 19.66 12.44
C GLY A 60 22.87 19.48 13.17
N TYR A 61 22.75 18.42 13.99
CA TYR A 61 21.60 18.20 14.88
C TYR A 61 21.64 19.09 16.14
N VAL A 62 22.82 19.49 16.61
CA VAL A 62 23.00 20.38 17.77
C VAL A 62 22.69 21.81 17.36
N ILE A 63 23.13 22.25 16.18
CA ILE A 63 22.75 23.54 15.59
C ILE A 63 21.24 23.56 15.31
N ALA A 64 20.64 22.50 14.75
CA ALA A 64 19.18 22.37 14.60
C ALA A 64 18.41 22.31 15.93
N LYS A 65 19.01 21.78 17.00
CA LYS A 65 18.43 21.69 18.35
C LYS A 65 18.60 22.99 19.15
N ASP A 66 19.66 23.74 18.93
CA ASP A 66 19.86 25.10 19.45
C ASP A 66 18.97 26.09 18.67
N LEU A 67 18.75 25.85 17.38
CA LEU A 67 17.73 26.53 16.55
C LEU A 67 16.29 26.30 17.06
N LEU A 68 16.03 25.20 17.78
CA LEU A 68 14.72 24.87 18.38
C LEU A 68 14.59 25.25 19.86
N GLN A 69 15.65 25.71 20.53
CA GLN A 69 15.62 26.06 21.97
C GLN A 69 15.18 27.50 22.27
N VAL A 70 14.83 28.30 21.26
CA VAL A 70 14.22 29.64 21.46
C VAL A 70 12.70 29.56 21.75
N GLY A 71 12.10 28.37 21.71
CA GLY A 71 10.71 28.14 22.15
C GLY A 71 10.63 27.15 23.32
N HIS A 72 10.47 27.65 24.54
CA HIS A 72 10.28 26.89 25.78
C HIS A 72 9.23 25.76 25.67
N ILE A 73 9.63 24.47 25.69
CA ILE A 73 8.98 23.39 26.47
C ILE A 73 10.04 22.33 26.85
N ALA A 74 10.13 22.02 28.15
CA ALA A 74 11.05 21.03 28.71
C ALA A 74 10.63 19.59 28.36
N CYS A 75 11.50 18.83 27.69
CA CYS A 75 11.37 17.37 27.59
C CYS A 75 12.13 16.70 28.74
N GLY A 76 11.38 16.00 29.60
CA GLY A 76 11.84 15.29 30.79
C GLY A 76 12.77 14.08 30.54
N PRO A 77 13.13 13.35 31.61
CA PRO A 77 14.34 12.54 31.67
C PRO A 77 14.26 11.24 30.86
N ARG A 78 15.40 10.89 30.27
CA ARG A 78 15.67 9.61 29.56
C ARG A 78 15.23 8.40 30.39
N MET A 79 14.19 7.69 29.93
CA MET A 79 13.90 6.35 30.44
C MET A 79 15.01 5.37 30.04
N ARG A 80 15.48 4.60 31.03
CA ARG A 80 16.45 3.51 30.89
C ARG A 80 15.89 2.40 29.98
N LYS A 81 16.72 1.91 29.07
CA LYS A 81 16.43 0.79 28.17
C LYS A 81 16.10 -0.48 28.97
N PRO A 82 14.97 -1.16 28.75
CA PRO A 82 14.85 -2.56 29.15
C PRO A 82 15.58 -3.42 28.11
N HIS A 83 16.55 -4.20 28.58
CA HIS A 83 17.14 -5.30 27.81
C HIS A 83 16.08 -6.38 27.58
N VAL A 84 15.31 -6.28 26.50
CA VAL A 84 14.48 -7.38 26.01
C VAL A 84 15.29 -8.15 24.98
N ARG A 85 15.66 -9.39 25.33
CA ARG A 85 16.19 -10.39 24.38
C ARG A 85 15.22 -10.50 23.20
N ALA A 86 15.60 -9.95 22.06
CA ALA A 86 14.86 -10.10 20.81
C ALA A 86 14.86 -11.59 20.42
N LYS A 87 13.72 -12.27 20.63
CA LYS A 87 13.44 -13.51 19.93
C LYS A 87 13.44 -13.21 18.43
N ALA A 88 14.20 -13.99 17.67
CA ALA A 88 14.35 -13.89 16.22
C ALA A 88 12.99 -13.67 15.53
N THR A 89 12.72 -12.42 15.16
CA THR A 89 11.56 -12.03 14.37
C THR A 89 11.70 -12.64 12.98
N GLN A 90 10.72 -13.46 12.61
CA GLN A 90 10.50 -13.98 11.27
C GLN A 90 10.56 -12.84 10.22
N GLY A 91 11.67 -12.83 9.47
CA GLY A 91 11.77 -12.45 8.07
C GLY A 91 11.00 -11.22 7.60
N MET A 92 11.58 -10.03 7.79
CA MET A 92 11.50 -9.01 6.74
C MET A 92 12.07 -9.64 5.47
N LEU A 93 11.18 -9.94 4.51
CA LEU A 93 11.53 -10.57 3.26
C LEU A 93 12.46 -9.65 2.46
N LYS A 94 13.77 -9.90 2.57
CA LYS A 94 14.75 -9.44 1.58
C LYS A 94 14.19 -9.74 0.18
N PRO A 95 14.23 -8.81 -0.78
CA PRO A 95 13.83 -9.11 -2.14
C PRO A 95 14.62 -10.33 -2.60
N LEU A 96 13.91 -11.43 -2.86
CA LEU A 96 14.52 -12.66 -3.37
C LEU A 96 15.15 -12.29 -4.72
N THR A 97 16.43 -12.57 -4.88
CA THR A 97 17.07 -12.43 -6.19
C THR A 97 16.32 -13.32 -7.19
N VAL A 98 16.31 -12.97 -8.49
CA VAL A 98 15.61 -13.75 -9.53
C VAL A 98 15.98 -15.25 -9.47
N LYS A 99 17.25 -15.56 -9.15
CA LYS A 99 17.73 -16.92 -8.91
C LYS A 99 17.07 -17.57 -7.69
N VAL A 100 16.95 -16.87 -6.57
CA VAL A 100 16.31 -17.41 -5.36
C VAL A 100 14.80 -17.58 -5.57
N ASP A 101 14.12 -16.66 -6.26
CA ASP A 101 12.69 -16.83 -6.61
C ASP A 101 12.50 -18.06 -7.50
N PHE A 102 13.33 -18.22 -8.54
CA PHE A 102 13.30 -19.40 -9.41
C PHE A 102 13.56 -20.70 -8.65
N ILE A 103 14.57 -20.74 -7.77
CA ILE A 103 14.85 -21.91 -6.91
C ILE A 103 13.66 -22.20 -6.00
N GLN A 104 13.03 -21.19 -5.40
CA GLN A 104 11.85 -21.38 -4.57
C GLN A 104 10.66 -21.88 -5.37
N ARG A 105 10.44 -21.38 -6.60
CA ARG A 105 9.42 -21.90 -7.52
C ARG A 105 9.67 -23.37 -7.80
N GLN A 106 10.87 -23.71 -8.24
CA GLN A 106 11.23 -25.10 -8.55
C GLN A 106 11.03 -26.03 -7.35
N LEU A 107 11.42 -25.59 -6.15
CA LEU A 107 11.21 -26.34 -4.92
C LEU A 107 9.72 -26.60 -4.63
N GLN A 108 8.87 -25.58 -4.74
CA GLN A 108 7.42 -25.76 -4.50
C GLN A 108 6.75 -26.58 -5.60
N VAL A 109 7.18 -26.42 -6.86
CA VAL A 109 6.72 -27.22 -8.01
C VAL A 109 7.04 -28.69 -7.79
N ASN A 110 8.28 -29.02 -7.40
CA ASN A 110 8.69 -30.40 -7.15
C ASN A 110 7.86 -31.01 -6.01
N ARG A 111 7.61 -30.27 -4.92
CA ARG A 111 6.73 -30.73 -3.83
C ARG A 111 5.29 -30.95 -4.29
N ALA A 112 4.76 -30.08 -5.15
CA ALA A 112 3.42 -30.23 -5.69
C ALA A 112 3.28 -31.45 -6.61
N ILE A 113 4.29 -31.72 -7.43
CA ILE A 113 4.35 -32.92 -8.28
C ILE A 113 4.43 -34.18 -7.42
N GLN A 114 5.31 -34.20 -6.40
CA GLN A 114 5.42 -35.32 -5.47
C GLN A 114 4.10 -35.60 -4.76
N LEU A 115 3.41 -34.55 -4.29
CA LEU A 115 2.09 -34.70 -3.69
C LEU A 115 1.08 -35.25 -4.71
N SER A 116 1.07 -34.72 -5.93
CA SER A 116 0.19 -35.21 -7.00
C SER A 116 0.44 -36.68 -7.33
N MET A 117 1.70 -37.13 -7.37
CA MET A 117 2.05 -38.53 -7.59
C MET A 117 1.57 -39.44 -6.45
N SER A 118 1.46 -38.93 -5.22
CA SER A 118 1.04 -39.72 -4.05
C SER A 118 -0.45 -40.11 -4.07
N TRP A 119 -1.25 -39.52 -4.96
CA TRP A 119 -2.68 -39.85 -5.11
C TRP A 119 -2.97 -40.92 -6.17
N ALA A 120 -1.92 -41.51 -6.75
CA ALA A 120 -2.04 -42.63 -7.68
C ALA A 120 -2.67 -43.87 -6.99
N PRO A 121 -3.36 -44.75 -7.74
CA PRO A 121 -3.56 -44.71 -9.20
C PRO A 121 -4.79 -43.92 -9.67
N ALA A 122 -5.69 -43.54 -8.77
CA ALA A 122 -6.99 -42.96 -9.13
C ALA A 122 -6.92 -41.46 -9.45
N PHE A 123 -6.03 -40.73 -8.79
CA PHE A 123 -5.94 -39.27 -8.89
C PHE A 123 -4.49 -38.81 -9.14
N GLY A 124 -4.35 -37.51 -9.37
CA GLY A 124 -3.05 -36.89 -9.59
C GLY A 124 -2.46 -37.12 -10.99
N VAL A 125 -1.24 -36.62 -11.19
CA VAL A 125 -0.54 -36.63 -12.49
C VAL A 125 -0.31 -38.04 -13.05
N LYS A 126 -0.30 -39.06 -12.17
CA LYS A 126 -0.15 -40.49 -12.52
C LYS A 126 -1.50 -41.20 -12.75
N ALA A 127 -2.63 -40.50 -12.62
CA ALA A 127 -3.96 -41.09 -12.82
C ALA A 127 -4.11 -41.74 -14.20
N GLY A 128 -4.41 -43.04 -14.20
CA GLY A 128 -4.59 -43.84 -15.41
C GLY A 128 -3.36 -43.98 -16.31
N VAL A 129 -2.16 -43.68 -15.80
CA VAL A 129 -0.91 -43.78 -16.59
C VAL A 129 -0.25 -45.14 -16.37
N VAL A 130 -0.19 -45.93 -17.45
CA VAL A 130 0.47 -47.25 -17.46
C VAL A 130 1.92 -47.15 -17.95
N ASP A 131 2.20 -46.20 -18.86
CA ASP A 131 3.52 -46.00 -19.48
C ASP A 131 4.34 -44.89 -18.81
N GLU A 132 5.60 -45.19 -18.46
CA GLU A 132 6.54 -44.26 -17.86
C GLU A 132 6.87 -43.08 -18.78
N ALA A 133 6.95 -43.28 -20.11
CA ALA A 133 7.23 -42.19 -21.03
C ALA A 133 6.09 -41.16 -21.05
N MET A 134 4.83 -41.62 -20.99
CA MET A 134 3.67 -40.77 -20.82
C MET A 134 3.68 -40.02 -19.48
N LEU A 135 4.07 -40.70 -18.39
CA LEU A 135 4.19 -40.06 -17.06
C LEU A 135 5.20 -38.91 -17.11
N GLN A 136 6.39 -39.11 -17.67
CA GLN A 136 7.41 -38.08 -17.79
C GLN A 136 6.93 -36.88 -18.62
N ARG A 137 6.19 -37.11 -19.71
CA ARG A 137 5.58 -36.03 -20.51
C ARG A 137 4.56 -35.22 -19.69
N ARG A 138 3.68 -35.90 -18.92
CA ARG A 138 2.70 -35.22 -18.06
C ARG A 138 3.37 -34.43 -16.93
N VAL A 139 4.39 -35.00 -16.30
CA VAL A 139 5.18 -34.33 -15.25
C VAL A 139 5.89 -33.09 -15.79
N LYS A 140 6.52 -33.18 -16.98
CA LYS A 140 7.16 -32.04 -17.63
C LYS A 140 6.16 -30.92 -17.96
N SER A 141 5.00 -31.27 -18.51
CA SER A 141 3.91 -30.31 -18.80
C SER A 141 3.38 -29.65 -17.53
N LEU A 142 3.12 -30.44 -16.47
CA LEU A 142 2.67 -29.94 -15.19
C LEU A 142 3.71 -29.00 -14.56
N SER A 143 4.99 -29.38 -14.56
CA SER A 143 6.08 -28.55 -14.05
C SER A 143 6.14 -27.19 -14.75
N ALA A 144 6.11 -27.16 -16.09
CA ALA A 144 6.10 -25.93 -16.86
C ALA A 144 4.90 -25.03 -16.51
N ARG A 145 3.71 -25.62 -16.36
CA ARG A 145 2.50 -24.90 -15.95
C ARG A 145 2.62 -24.33 -14.53
N LEU A 146 3.13 -25.13 -13.58
CA LEU A 146 3.23 -24.73 -12.18
C LEU A 146 4.29 -23.65 -11.94
N LEU A 147 5.35 -23.59 -12.75
CA LEU A 147 6.37 -22.53 -12.70
C LEU A 147 5.79 -21.13 -12.97
N GLY A 148 4.65 -21.03 -13.65
CA GLY A 148 3.92 -19.78 -13.88
C GLY A 148 3.32 -19.16 -12.61
N PHE A 149 3.11 -19.94 -11.54
CA PHE A 149 2.50 -19.47 -10.30
C PHE A 149 3.53 -18.95 -9.29
N GLU A 150 3.12 -18.03 -8.41
CA GLU A 150 3.97 -17.55 -7.33
C GLU A 150 4.27 -18.67 -6.31
N PRO A 151 5.52 -18.80 -5.78
CA PRO A 151 5.86 -19.86 -4.82
C PRO A 151 4.94 -19.90 -3.61
N ARG A 152 4.48 -18.74 -3.15
CA ARG A 152 3.58 -18.62 -2.00
C ARG A 152 2.20 -19.20 -2.28
N THR A 153 1.68 -19.05 -3.50
CA THR A 153 0.39 -19.62 -3.89
C THR A 153 0.45 -21.14 -3.84
N VAL A 154 1.49 -21.72 -4.45
CA VAL A 154 1.70 -23.18 -4.43
C VAL A 154 1.89 -23.68 -3.00
N LYS A 155 2.79 -23.06 -2.23
CA LYS A 155 3.04 -23.42 -0.84
C LYS A 155 1.78 -23.35 0.03
N ALA A 156 0.97 -22.31 -0.13
CA ALA A 156 -0.27 -22.15 0.62
C ALA A 156 -1.30 -23.23 0.26
N ALA A 157 -1.42 -23.58 -1.02
CA ALA A 157 -2.30 -24.67 -1.45
C ALA A 157 -1.84 -26.02 -0.87
N LEU A 158 -0.55 -26.34 -0.93
CA LEU A 158 -0.01 -27.59 -0.35
C LEU A 158 -0.21 -27.66 1.17
N ALA A 159 -0.06 -26.53 1.88
CA ALA A 159 -0.33 -26.46 3.31
C ALA A 159 -1.83 -26.63 3.62
N GLU A 160 -2.71 -26.13 2.75
CA GLU A 160 -4.16 -26.31 2.89
C GLU A 160 -4.56 -27.78 2.74
N TRP A 161 -3.96 -28.51 1.79
CA TRP A 161 -4.14 -29.96 1.65
C TRP A 161 -3.78 -30.70 2.95
N GLN A 162 -2.63 -30.37 3.54
CA GLN A 162 -2.18 -31.02 4.78
C GLN A 162 -3.16 -30.80 5.93
N ARG A 163 -3.72 -29.58 6.05
CA ARG A 163 -4.71 -29.26 7.09
C ARG A 163 -6.03 -29.99 6.86
N LEU A 164 -6.55 -29.96 5.64
CA LEU A 164 -7.75 -30.71 5.27
C LEU A 164 -7.56 -32.20 5.58
N TRP A 165 -6.42 -32.77 5.19
CA TRP A 165 -6.14 -34.19 5.43
C TRP A 165 -6.05 -34.54 6.92
N SER A 166 -5.44 -33.67 7.74
CA SER A 166 -5.44 -33.84 9.19
C SER A 166 -6.85 -33.76 9.77
N HIS A 167 -7.67 -32.83 9.29
CA HIS A 167 -9.07 -32.69 9.71
C HIS A 167 -9.89 -33.94 9.35
N VAL A 168 -9.81 -34.38 8.09
CA VAL A 168 -10.47 -35.60 7.62
C VAL A 168 -10.03 -36.82 8.43
N ARG A 169 -8.75 -36.95 8.78
CA ARG A 169 -8.28 -38.03 9.67
C ARG A 169 -8.84 -37.94 11.09
N SER A 170 -9.02 -36.73 11.62
CA SER A 170 -9.58 -36.54 12.96
C SER A 170 -11.06 -36.88 13.07
N GLN A 171 -11.81 -36.84 11.95
CA GLN A 171 -13.24 -37.17 11.91
C GLN A 171 -13.52 -38.69 11.88
N ASN A 172 -12.48 -39.54 11.98
CA ASN A 172 -12.57 -41.01 11.88
C ASN A 172 -13.57 -41.51 10.79
N PRO A 173 -13.41 -41.11 9.51
CA PRO A 173 -14.38 -41.49 8.49
C PRO A 173 -14.38 -43.01 8.36
N PRO A 174 -15.54 -43.66 8.18
CA PRO A 174 -15.60 -45.10 7.96
C PRO A 174 -14.67 -45.44 6.80
N SER A 175 -13.84 -46.47 6.96
CA SER A 175 -12.73 -46.79 6.05
C SER A 175 -13.14 -46.97 4.58
N ALA A 176 -14.44 -47.20 4.31
CA ALA A 176 -15.04 -47.24 2.99
C ALA A 176 -15.11 -45.86 2.29
N ALA A 177 -15.32 -44.76 3.03
CA ALA A 177 -15.44 -43.40 2.49
C ALA A 177 -14.09 -42.77 2.10
N LEU A 178 -12.98 -43.36 2.55
CA LEU A 178 -11.60 -42.93 2.26
C LEU A 178 -10.82 -43.95 1.42
N GLN A 179 -11.51 -44.91 0.79
CA GLN A 179 -10.84 -45.73 -0.23
C GLN A 179 -10.27 -44.76 -1.27
N PHE A 180 -8.94 -44.78 -1.45
CA PHE A 180 -8.16 -43.83 -2.24
C PHE A 180 -8.62 -43.68 -3.71
N GLY A 181 -9.61 -44.47 -4.15
CA GLY A 181 -10.28 -44.35 -5.45
C GLY A 181 -11.48 -43.38 -5.50
N ALA A 182 -12.17 -43.10 -4.40
CA ALA A 182 -13.41 -42.30 -4.40
C ALA A 182 -13.18 -40.79 -4.16
N GLY A 183 -12.05 -40.44 -3.55
CA GLY A 183 -11.71 -39.06 -3.20
C GLY A 183 -12.40 -38.55 -1.93
N VAL A 184 -12.11 -37.32 -1.53
CA VAL A 184 -12.71 -36.67 -0.35
C VAL A 184 -14.11 -36.16 -0.72
N PRO A 185 -15.18 -36.61 -0.04
CA PRO A 185 -16.53 -36.15 -0.29
C PRO A 185 -16.67 -34.63 -0.09
N ALA A 186 -17.49 -34.00 -0.92
CA ALA A 186 -17.76 -32.56 -0.85
C ALA A 186 -18.20 -32.09 0.53
N VAL A 187 -19.01 -32.88 1.25
CA VAL A 187 -19.49 -32.57 2.60
C VAL A 187 -18.33 -32.40 3.59
N LEU A 188 -17.29 -33.24 3.53
CA LEU A 188 -16.12 -33.11 4.42
C LEU A 188 -15.23 -31.92 4.05
N VAL A 189 -15.20 -31.57 2.75
CA VAL A 189 -14.50 -30.37 2.28
C VAL A 189 -15.22 -29.10 2.76
N GLU A 190 -16.55 -29.08 2.66
CA GLU A 190 -17.39 -27.98 3.12
C GLU A 190 -17.29 -27.81 4.65
N ASP A 191 -17.43 -28.91 5.41
CA ASP A 191 -17.25 -28.92 6.87
C ASP A 191 -15.88 -28.36 7.28
N TYR A 192 -14.81 -28.83 6.62
CA TYR A 192 -13.47 -28.30 6.83
C TYR A 192 -13.38 -26.79 6.55
N ILE A 193 -13.97 -26.31 5.46
CA ILE A 193 -13.94 -24.87 5.11
C ILE A 193 -14.66 -24.06 6.19
N ASN A 194 -15.81 -24.53 6.65
CA ASN A 194 -16.61 -23.87 7.68
C ASN A 194 -15.84 -23.80 9.00
N ILE A 195 -15.40 -24.93 9.54
CA ILE A 195 -14.62 -25.02 10.80
C ILE A 195 -13.31 -24.24 10.70
N SER A 196 -12.61 -24.34 9.58
CA SER A 196 -11.35 -23.61 9.39
C SER A 196 -11.54 -22.10 9.34
N SER A 197 -12.77 -21.63 9.13
CA SER A 197 -13.13 -20.21 9.04
C SER A 197 -13.85 -19.65 10.25
N GLU A 198 -14.30 -20.50 11.19
CA GLU A 198 -14.94 -20.06 12.44
C GLU A 198 -14.05 -19.09 13.21
N GLY A 199 -14.65 -17.97 13.64
CA GLY A 199 -13.95 -16.91 14.38
C GLY A 199 -12.85 -16.18 13.59
N LYS A 200 -12.74 -16.41 12.27
CA LYS A 200 -11.74 -15.75 11.40
C LYS A 200 -12.44 -14.82 10.41
N GLY A 201 -11.67 -13.86 9.86
CA GLY A 201 -12.21 -12.85 8.96
C GLY A 201 -12.95 -13.40 7.73
N THR A 202 -13.91 -12.65 7.20
CA THR A 202 -14.86 -13.03 6.14
C THR A 202 -14.25 -13.50 4.82
N SER A 203 -12.94 -13.28 4.61
CA SER A 203 -12.21 -13.72 3.41
C SER A 203 -11.53 -15.08 3.53
N VAL A 204 -11.44 -15.64 4.74
CA VAL A 204 -10.79 -16.92 5.01
C VAL A 204 -11.50 -18.11 4.34
N PRO A 205 -12.84 -18.27 4.43
CA PRO A 205 -13.51 -19.40 3.79
C PRO A 205 -13.25 -19.44 2.27
N LYS A 206 -13.37 -18.29 1.61
CA LYS A 206 -13.10 -18.17 0.17
C LYS A 206 -11.65 -18.48 -0.19
N ALA A 207 -10.69 -18.04 0.64
CA ALA A 207 -9.28 -18.33 0.42
C ALA A 207 -8.95 -19.82 0.60
N CYS A 208 -9.60 -20.50 1.56
CA CYS A 208 -9.50 -21.96 1.72
C CYS A 208 -10.07 -22.67 0.49
N TYR A 209 -11.29 -22.31 0.08
CA TYR A 209 -11.91 -22.83 -1.13
C TYR A 209 -11.02 -22.66 -2.37
N ASP A 210 -10.48 -21.46 -2.61
CA ASP A 210 -9.64 -21.18 -3.78
C ASP A 210 -8.35 -22.01 -3.80
N ARG A 211 -7.77 -22.29 -2.63
CA ARG A 211 -6.58 -23.15 -2.52
C ARG A 211 -6.92 -24.60 -2.83
N LEU A 212 -8.03 -25.12 -2.32
CA LEU A 212 -8.50 -26.48 -2.59
C LEU A 212 -8.92 -26.65 -4.05
N ALA A 213 -9.67 -25.70 -4.60
CA ALA A 213 -10.01 -25.64 -6.02
C ALA A 213 -8.77 -25.58 -6.92
N TRP A 214 -7.72 -24.86 -6.50
CA TRP A 214 -6.45 -24.82 -7.22
C TRP A 214 -5.78 -26.21 -7.25
N LEU A 215 -5.77 -26.94 -6.14
CA LEU A 215 -5.24 -28.31 -6.07
C LEU A 215 -6.02 -29.25 -6.99
N ALA A 216 -7.36 -29.22 -6.92
CA ALA A 216 -8.23 -30.04 -7.78
C ALA A 216 -7.94 -29.76 -9.26
N ARG A 217 -7.93 -28.49 -9.67
CA ARG A 217 -7.74 -28.07 -11.07
C ARG A 217 -6.34 -28.36 -11.61
N HIS A 218 -5.30 -28.08 -10.83
CA HIS A 218 -3.93 -28.09 -11.34
C HIS A 218 -3.16 -29.36 -11.00
N LEU A 219 -3.46 -30.00 -9.88
CA LEU A 219 -2.79 -31.22 -9.43
C LEU A 219 -3.69 -32.47 -9.54
N GLN A 220 -4.95 -32.32 -9.94
CA GLN A 220 -5.94 -33.41 -9.96
C GLN A 220 -6.09 -34.04 -8.57
N ALA A 221 -6.21 -33.18 -7.56
CA ALA A 221 -6.43 -33.62 -6.19
C ALA A 221 -7.74 -34.41 -6.06
N PRO A 222 -7.78 -35.39 -5.15
CA PRO A 222 -8.96 -36.23 -4.90
C PRO A 222 -10.01 -35.45 -4.10
N LEU A 223 -10.55 -34.39 -4.69
CA LEU A 223 -11.52 -33.48 -4.08
C LEU A 223 -12.71 -33.31 -5.03
N ASP A 224 -13.91 -33.59 -4.55
CA ASP A 224 -15.13 -33.25 -5.27
C ASP A 224 -15.47 -31.77 -5.04
N MET A 225 -14.81 -30.90 -5.80
CA MET A 225 -15.03 -29.45 -5.71
C MET A 225 -16.27 -28.97 -6.49
N GLU A 226 -16.88 -29.81 -7.33
CA GLU A 226 -18.05 -29.43 -8.13
C GLU A 226 -19.30 -29.33 -7.25
N ALA A 227 -19.41 -30.22 -6.26
CA ALA A 227 -20.49 -30.20 -5.28
C ALA A 227 -20.23 -29.28 -4.06
N VAL A 228 -19.04 -28.71 -3.91
CA VAL A 228 -18.74 -27.78 -2.80
C VAL A 228 -19.23 -26.36 -3.17
N PRO A 229 -20.15 -25.77 -2.39
CA PRO A 229 -20.61 -24.42 -2.66
C PRO A 229 -19.47 -23.42 -2.49
N VAL A 230 -19.34 -22.49 -3.45
CA VAL A 230 -18.33 -21.42 -3.37
C VAL A 230 -18.67 -20.52 -2.16
N PRO A 231 -17.79 -20.40 -1.14
CA PRO A 231 -18.09 -19.58 0.01
C PRO A 231 -18.26 -18.13 -0.40
N ARG A 232 -19.38 -17.54 0.01
CA ARG A 232 -19.67 -16.13 -0.23
C ARG A 232 -18.89 -15.31 0.78
N THR A 233 -18.03 -14.40 0.33
CA THR A 233 -17.62 -13.28 1.20
C THR A 233 -18.88 -12.50 1.54
N VAL A 234 -19.15 -12.25 2.83
CA VAL A 234 -20.38 -11.59 3.34
C VAL A 234 -20.83 -10.39 2.49
N HIS A 235 -19.88 -9.58 1.99
CA HIS A 235 -20.11 -8.49 1.02
C HIS A 235 -20.74 -8.87 -0.34
N GLN A 236 -20.91 -10.14 -0.69
CA GLN A 236 -21.55 -10.58 -1.95
C GLN A 236 -22.93 -11.19 -1.73
N ALA A 237 -23.27 -11.60 -0.50
CA ALA A 237 -24.55 -12.22 -0.20
C ALA A 237 -25.66 -11.16 -0.07
N GLU A 238 -25.38 -10.02 0.58
CA GLU A 238 -26.38 -8.95 0.80
C GLU A 238 -26.48 -7.97 -0.38
N LEU A 239 -25.40 -7.74 -1.13
CA LEU A 239 -25.33 -6.75 -2.20
C LEU A 239 -25.97 -7.19 -3.54
N ARG A 240 -26.51 -8.41 -3.63
CA ARG A 240 -27.19 -8.86 -4.85
C ARG A 240 -28.65 -8.47 -4.93
N ASP A 241 -29.32 -8.25 -3.79
CA ASP A 241 -30.72 -7.80 -3.79
C ASP A 241 -30.88 -6.34 -4.21
N SER A 242 -29.80 -5.54 -4.18
CA SER A 242 -29.78 -4.15 -4.65
C SER A 242 -29.23 -3.95 -6.07
N GLY A 243 -28.82 -5.01 -6.78
CA GLY A 243 -28.29 -4.92 -8.15
C GLY A 243 -26.89 -4.29 -8.29
N GLU A 244 -26.30 -3.73 -7.23
CA GLU A 244 -24.96 -3.15 -7.23
C GLU A 244 -23.89 -4.19 -6.82
N ARG A 245 -23.20 -4.78 -7.81
CA ARG A 245 -22.15 -5.79 -7.59
C ARG A 245 -21.07 -5.36 -6.58
N GLY A 246 -21.15 -5.84 -5.34
CA GLY A 246 -20.00 -6.17 -4.46
C GLY A 246 -18.97 -5.07 -4.18
N GLN A 247 -19.34 -3.78 -4.28
CA GLN A 247 -18.43 -2.68 -3.95
C GLN A 247 -18.61 -2.25 -2.48
N ALA A 248 -17.51 -1.83 -1.85
CA ALA A 248 -17.60 -1.24 -0.51
C ALA A 248 -18.37 0.08 -0.58
N VAL A 249 -19.18 0.34 0.45
CA VAL A 249 -19.89 1.61 0.62
C VAL A 249 -18.87 2.70 0.98
N PRO A 250 -18.92 3.90 0.35
CA PRO A 250 -18.06 5.02 0.72
C PRO A 250 -18.30 5.46 2.16
N LEU A 251 -17.29 6.04 2.81
CA LEU A 251 -17.53 6.73 4.08
C LEU A 251 -18.41 7.95 3.81
N GLU A 252 -19.36 8.22 4.70
CA GLU A 252 -20.13 9.46 4.64
C GLU A 252 -19.23 10.66 5.00
N PRO A 253 -19.48 11.87 4.45
CA PRO A 253 -18.69 13.06 4.75
C PRO A 253 -18.53 13.33 6.26
N PHE A 254 -19.60 13.18 7.06
CA PHE A 254 -19.51 13.36 8.52
C PHE A 254 -18.54 12.39 9.20
N MET A 255 -18.45 11.14 8.71
CA MET A 255 -17.50 10.15 9.23
C MET A 255 -16.06 10.55 8.93
N VAL A 256 -15.82 11.19 7.78
CA VAL A 256 -14.49 11.74 7.44
C VAL A 256 -14.15 12.92 8.33
N GLY A 257 -15.09 13.84 8.56
CA GLY A 257 -14.92 14.94 9.52
C GLY A 257 -14.58 14.44 10.93
N PHE A 258 -15.29 13.42 11.41
CA PHE A 258 -15.02 12.76 12.69
C PHE A 258 -13.61 12.13 12.75
N LEU A 259 -13.17 11.49 11.67
CA LEU A 259 -11.81 10.94 11.57
C LEU A 259 -10.73 12.02 11.59
N CYS A 260 -10.97 13.18 10.98
CA CYS A 260 -10.04 14.31 11.06
C CYS A 260 -9.84 14.74 12.53
N SER A 261 -10.94 14.88 13.29
CA SER A 261 -10.87 15.20 14.72
C SER A 261 -10.13 14.13 15.52
N ARG A 262 -10.42 12.85 15.27
CA ARG A 262 -9.73 11.72 15.94
C ARG A 262 -8.23 11.66 15.62
N ALA A 263 -7.84 11.94 14.38
CA ALA A 263 -6.44 11.98 13.97
C ALA A 263 -5.69 13.12 14.69
N GLN A 264 -6.32 14.30 14.78
CA GLN A 264 -5.77 15.45 15.50
C GLN A 264 -5.63 15.17 17.01
N GLU A 265 -6.67 14.62 17.64
CA GLU A 265 -6.65 14.24 19.05
C GLU A 265 -5.54 13.22 19.34
N ALA A 266 -5.49 12.14 18.56
CA ALA A 266 -4.48 11.09 18.72
C ALA A 266 -3.06 11.64 18.59
N ARG A 267 -2.85 12.64 17.73
CA ARG A 267 -1.56 13.30 17.59
C ARG A 267 -1.23 14.18 18.80
N THR A 268 -2.16 15.00 19.26
CA THR A 268 -1.97 15.83 20.47
C THR A 268 -1.62 14.96 21.68
N GLN A 269 -2.26 13.79 21.80
CA GLN A 269 -1.99 12.80 22.84
C GLN A 269 -0.78 11.90 22.56
N GLN A 270 -0.08 12.10 21.43
CA GLN A 270 1.08 11.30 21.00
C GLN A 270 0.81 9.78 20.98
N LEU A 271 -0.41 9.37 20.60
CA LEU A 271 -0.78 7.97 20.51
C LEU A 271 -0.04 7.29 19.35
N ALA A 272 0.35 6.02 19.56
CA ALA A 272 0.98 5.20 18.52
C ALA A 272 0.11 5.05 17.25
N SER A 273 -1.21 5.21 17.37
CA SER A 273 -2.16 5.15 16.26
C SER A 273 -2.26 6.43 15.41
N ALA A 274 -1.67 7.56 15.84
CA ALA A 274 -1.84 8.86 15.18
C ALA A 274 -1.47 8.82 13.68
N CYS A 275 -0.35 8.18 13.34
CA CYS A 275 0.09 8.03 11.95
C CYS A 275 -0.89 7.18 11.12
N VAL A 276 -1.46 6.12 11.72
CA VAL A 276 -2.44 5.26 11.05
C VAL A 276 -3.74 6.01 10.75
N LEU A 277 -4.23 6.79 11.73
CA LEU A 277 -5.41 7.65 11.57
C LEU A 277 -5.17 8.74 10.52
N SER A 278 -3.99 9.33 10.51
CA SER A 278 -3.60 10.32 9.50
C SER A 278 -3.60 9.71 8.09
N VAL A 279 -3.16 8.46 7.94
CA VAL A 279 -3.26 7.73 6.67
C VAL A 279 -4.73 7.43 6.31
N MET A 280 -5.60 7.15 7.28
CA MET A 280 -7.05 6.99 7.02
C MET A 280 -7.65 8.29 6.44
N VAL A 281 -7.33 9.44 7.03
CA VAL A 281 -7.77 10.76 6.54
C VAL A 281 -7.28 10.98 5.10
N VAL A 282 -5.99 10.81 4.84
CA VAL A 282 -5.44 10.98 3.48
C VAL A 282 -6.10 10.02 2.47
N LEU A 283 -6.43 8.78 2.87
CA LEU A 283 -7.12 7.82 2.01
C LEU A 283 -8.58 8.20 1.71
N ALA A 284 -9.23 8.98 2.56
CA ALA A 284 -10.59 9.49 2.32
C ALA A 284 -10.58 10.63 1.30
N PHE A 285 -9.58 11.52 1.38
CA PHE A 285 -9.43 12.65 0.46
C PHE A 285 -8.79 12.28 -0.89
N MET A 286 -8.04 11.17 -0.93
CA MET A 286 -7.26 10.80 -2.11
C MET A 286 -7.53 9.34 -2.47
N PRO A 287 -7.77 8.99 -3.75
CA PRO A 287 -8.10 7.63 -4.19
C PRO A 287 -6.87 6.68 -4.22
N LEU A 288 -6.10 6.66 -3.13
CA LEU A 288 -4.97 5.77 -2.91
C LEU A 288 -5.45 4.45 -2.29
N ARG A 289 -4.73 3.36 -2.52
CA ARG A 289 -4.99 2.09 -1.83
C ARG A 289 -4.20 2.05 -0.54
N TYR A 290 -4.75 1.51 0.54
CA TYR A 290 -3.98 1.31 1.78
C TYR A 290 -2.67 0.53 1.55
N ARG A 291 -2.70 -0.52 0.70
CA ARG A 291 -1.48 -1.26 0.32
C ARG A 291 -0.41 -0.41 -0.41
N HIS A 292 -0.82 0.68 -1.04
CA HIS A 292 0.09 1.64 -1.65
C HIS A 292 0.59 2.65 -0.62
N ALA A 293 -0.28 3.14 0.27
CA ALA A 293 0.12 4.00 1.39
C ALA A 293 1.14 3.33 2.31
N LEU A 294 0.96 2.03 2.56
CA LEU A 294 1.93 1.16 3.23
C LEU A 294 3.27 1.03 2.53
N ARG A 295 3.46 1.52 1.31
CA ARG A 295 4.75 1.46 0.60
C ARG A 295 5.17 2.79 0.02
N MET A 296 4.54 3.85 0.49
CA MET A 296 4.84 5.21 0.09
C MET A 296 5.96 5.74 0.96
N VAL A 297 6.77 6.63 0.42
CA VAL A 297 7.87 7.29 1.12
C VAL A 297 7.75 8.77 0.85
N PRO A 298 7.74 9.66 1.86
CA PRO A 298 7.81 11.08 1.62
C PRO A 298 9.08 11.41 0.82
N VAL A 299 8.92 12.13 -0.29
CA VAL A 299 10.03 12.56 -1.16
C VAL A 299 10.27 14.04 -1.00
N SER A 300 9.21 14.83 -1.11
CA SER A 300 9.28 16.27 -1.01
C SER A 300 7.99 16.82 -0.42
N ARG A 301 8.14 17.91 0.33
CA ARG A 301 7.06 18.69 0.90
C ARG A 301 7.20 20.10 0.35
N ALA A 302 6.36 20.44 -0.62
CA ALA A 302 6.23 21.79 -1.14
C ALA A 302 5.15 22.53 -0.34
N PRO A 303 4.99 23.86 -0.50
CA PRO A 303 3.97 24.64 0.20
C PRO A 303 2.55 24.16 -0.13
N LYS A 304 2.31 23.80 -1.39
CA LYS A 304 0.98 23.35 -1.87
C LYS A 304 0.78 21.84 -1.88
N TRP A 305 1.80 21.00 -1.83
CA TRP A 305 1.61 19.55 -1.93
C TRP A 305 2.72 18.75 -1.25
N VAL A 306 2.42 17.49 -0.96
CA VAL A 306 3.38 16.49 -0.48
C VAL A 306 3.47 15.38 -1.52
N CYS A 307 4.68 15.08 -1.98
CA CYS A 307 4.93 13.98 -2.90
C CYS A 307 5.44 12.78 -2.13
N PHE A 308 4.85 11.64 -2.44
CA PHE A 308 5.26 10.34 -1.96
C PHE A 308 5.71 9.45 -3.11
N TRP A 309 6.83 8.74 -2.96
CA TRP A 309 7.23 7.68 -3.87
C TRP A 309 6.63 6.35 -3.43
N VAL A 310 5.82 5.73 -4.29
CA VAL A 310 5.23 4.41 -4.02
C VAL A 310 6.07 3.34 -4.74
N PHE A 311 6.88 2.57 -4.00
CA PHE A 311 7.89 1.65 -4.57
C PHE A 311 7.41 0.58 -5.54
N ARG A 312 6.10 0.28 -5.57
CA ARG A 312 5.54 -0.74 -6.46
C ARG A 312 4.22 -0.22 -6.99
N GLY A 313 3.99 -0.36 -8.28
CA GLY A 313 2.71 -0.12 -8.92
C GLY A 313 1.73 -1.28 -8.75
N LYS A 314 0.60 -1.19 -9.44
CA LYS A 314 -0.34 -2.32 -9.61
C LYS A 314 0.08 -3.25 -10.75
N GLY A 315 0.44 -2.68 -11.90
CA GLY A 315 0.80 -3.41 -13.11
C GLY A 315 2.22 -3.96 -13.06
N ARG A 316 2.42 -5.13 -13.68
CA ARG A 316 3.75 -5.59 -14.06
C ARG A 316 4.01 -5.11 -15.49
N ILE A 317 5.10 -4.39 -15.71
CA ILE A 317 5.62 -4.10 -17.04
C ILE A 317 6.89 -4.95 -17.15
N ASN A 318 6.90 -5.89 -18.09
CA ASN A 318 8.00 -6.87 -18.25
C ASN A 318 8.32 -7.63 -16.96
N GLY A 319 7.29 -8.05 -16.22
CA GLY A 319 7.43 -8.79 -14.96
C GLY A 319 7.76 -7.94 -13.73
N ILE A 320 8.14 -6.67 -13.90
CA ILE A 320 8.54 -5.76 -12.82
C ILE A 320 7.41 -4.79 -12.50
N ARG A 321 7.15 -4.54 -11.22
CA ARG A 321 6.24 -3.48 -10.78
C ARG A 321 7.05 -2.20 -10.60
N LYS A 322 6.95 -1.25 -11.53
CA LYS A 322 7.59 0.07 -11.41
C LYS A 322 6.98 0.87 -10.26
N GLY A 323 7.78 1.67 -9.58
CA GLY A 323 7.27 2.68 -8.65
C GLY A 323 6.52 3.79 -9.37
N PHE A 324 5.84 4.64 -8.62
CA PHE A 324 5.17 5.84 -9.14
C PHE A 324 5.09 6.92 -8.05
N SER A 325 5.09 8.18 -8.47
CA SER A 325 4.87 9.32 -7.58
C SER A 325 3.38 9.45 -7.24
N TRP A 326 3.09 9.82 -6.00
CA TRP A 326 1.75 10.11 -5.55
C TRP A 326 1.72 11.45 -4.82
N PHE A 327 0.90 12.35 -5.32
CA PHE A 327 0.79 13.72 -4.82
C PHE A 327 -0.44 13.84 -3.92
N VAL A 328 -0.29 14.55 -2.80
CA VAL A 328 -1.40 14.92 -1.91
C VAL A 328 -1.36 16.43 -1.71
N PRO A 329 -2.47 17.17 -1.95
CA PRO A 329 -2.51 18.61 -1.72
C PRO A 329 -2.40 18.93 -0.22
N ARG A 330 -1.67 20.00 0.10
CA ARG A 330 -1.55 20.53 1.47
C ARG A 330 -2.70 21.49 1.73
N LEU A 331 -3.83 20.92 2.10
CA LEU A 331 -4.99 21.67 2.56
C LEU A 331 -4.94 21.82 4.09
N PRO A 332 -5.49 22.90 4.67
CA PRO A 332 -5.54 23.07 6.13
C PRO A 332 -6.07 21.85 6.88
N VAL A 333 -7.15 21.23 6.36
CA VAL A 333 -7.75 20.00 6.94
C VAL A 333 -6.83 18.77 6.87
N LEU A 334 -5.89 18.73 5.93
CA LEU A 334 -4.95 17.62 5.73
C LEU A 334 -3.58 17.86 6.35
N GLU A 335 -3.22 19.11 6.63
CA GLU A 335 -1.88 19.53 7.01
C GLU A 335 -1.35 18.73 8.21
N GLU A 336 -2.17 18.57 9.24
CA GLU A 336 -1.74 17.88 10.45
C GLU A 336 -1.57 16.37 10.23
N SER A 337 -2.42 15.78 9.39
CA SER A 337 -2.29 14.37 8.99
C SER A 337 -1.03 14.15 8.13
N LEU A 338 -0.76 15.05 7.20
CA LEU A 338 0.44 15.01 6.34
C LEU A 338 1.71 15.16 7.16
N ARG A 339 1.74 16.11 8.11
CA ARG A 339 2.84 16.29 9.05
C ARG A 339 3.05 15.03 9.90
N CYS A 340 1.97 14.37 10.35
CA CYS A 340 2.08 13.17 11.19
C CYS A 340 2.67 11.99 10.42
N ILE A 341 2.25 11.83 9.16
CA ILE A 341 2.80 10.85 8.23
C ILE A 341 4.29 11.11 7.98
N TRP A 342 4.64 12.37 7.76
CA TRP A 342 6.01 12.82 7.52
C TRP A 342 6.93 12.51 8.72
N ASP A 343 6.55 13.01 9.89
CA ASP A 343 7.30 12.84 11.16
C ASP A 343 7.42 11.36 11.54
N GLY A 344 6.33 10.60 11.38
CA GLY A 344 6.29 9.17 11.66
C GLY A 344 7.27 8.37 10.80
N TRP A 345 7.40 8.72 9.53
CA TRP A 345 8.36 8.07 8.63
C TRP A 345 9.81 8.37 9.01
N HIS A 346 10.15 9.65 9.26
CA HIS A 346 11.51 10.04 9.66
C HIS A 346 11.92 9.46 11.02
N SER A 347 10.99 9.43 11.98
CA SER A 347 11.20 8.78 13.27
C SER A 347 11.50 7.29 13.13
N THR A 348 10.84 6.62 12.18
CA THR A 348 11.08 5.19 11.90
C THR A 348 12.44 4.97 11.24
N GLN A 349 12.90 5.88 10.36
CA GLN A 349 14.23 5.79 9.75
C GLN A 349 15.37 5.92 10.76
N ALA A 350 15.18 6.69 11.83
CA ALA A 350 16.18 6.86 12.88
C ALA A 350 16.44 5.59 13.69
N LEU A 351 15.57 4.57 13.61
CA LEU A 351 15.73 3.33 14.36
C LEU A 351 16.88 2.47 13.79
N PRO A 352 17.79 1.93 14.65
CA PRO A 352 18.95 1.16 14.21
C PRO A 352 18.64 -0.06 13.33
N CYS A 353 17.47 -0.70 13.55
CA CYS A 353 17.05 -1.86 12.77
C CYS A 353 16.71 -1.53 11.30
N TYR A 354 16.48 -0.26 10.98
CA TYR A 354 16.10 0.20 9.64
C TYR A 354 17.22 0.94 8.90
N GLN A 355 18.33 1.29 9.56
CA GLN A 355 19.51 1.89 8.92
C GLN A 355 20.15 0.95 7.87
N ALA A 356 19.98 -0.37 8.01
CA ALA A 356 20.47 -1.37 7.05
C ALA A 356 19.50 -1.67 5.88
N SER A 357 18.21 -1.32 6.04
CA SER A 357 17.16 -1.49 5.04
C SER A 357 15.98 -0.58 5.42
N PRO A 358 15.83 0.60 4.81
CA PRO A 358 14.86 1.58 5.26
C PRO A 358 13.44 1.01 5.23
N PRO A 359 12.57 1.51 6.12
CA PRO A 359 11.23 1.00 6.24
C PRO A 359 10.50 1.28 4.92
N VAL A 360 10.00 0.22 4.30
CA VAL A 360 9.11 0.37 3.15
C VAL A 360 7.76 0.93 3.61
N PHE A 361 7.42 0.81 4.91
CA PHE A 361 6.09 1.07 5.43
C PHE A 361 6.00 2.35 6.27
N ILE A 362 4.95 3.15 6.07
CA ILE A 362 4.68 4.37 6.86
C ILE A 362 3.94 4.05 8.17
N CYS A 363 2.96 3.14 8.11
CA CYS A 363 2.11 2.82 9.25
C CYS A 363 2.75 1.75 10.14
N HIS A 364 3.27 2.14 11.30
CA HIS A 364 3.74 1.23 12.33
C HIS A 364 3.04 1.47 13.66
N ILE A 365 2.73 0.38 14.38
CA ILE A 365 2.38 0.41 15.80
C ILE A 365 3.38 -0.51 16.50
N ASP A 366 4.04 0.00 17.54
CA ASP A 366 5.07 -0.72 18.30
C ASP A 366 6.17 -1.35 17.41
N GLY A 367 6.59 -0.60 16.38
CA GLY A 367 7.62 -1.02 15.44
C GLY A 367 7.18 -2.08 14.41
N ARG A 368 5.90 -2.46 14.37
CA ARG A 368 5.34 -3.42 13.40
C ARG A 368 4.44 -2.75 12.39
N ALA A 369 4.62 -3.10 11.11
CA ALA A 369 3.77 -2.59 10.04
C ALA A 369 2.32 -3.04 10.25
N VAL A 370 1.39 -2.10 10.18
CA VAL A 370 -0.04 -2.38 10.39
C VAL A 370 -0.59 -3.17 9.20
N SER A 371 -1.09 -4.38 9.46
CA SER A 371 -1.66 -5.22 8.43
C SER A 371 -2.98 -4.64 7.87
N LEU A 372 -3.44 -5.13 6.72
CA LEU A 372 -4.72 -4.70 6.17
C LEU A 372 -5.92 -5.05 7.09
N SER A 373 -5.88 -6.21 7.76
CA SER A 373 -6.93 -6.58 8.70
C SER A 373 -6.93 -5.64 9.91
N GLN A 374 -5.75 -5.41 10.49
CA GLN A 374 -5.60 -4.47 11.62
C GLN A 374 -6.06 -3.06 11.25
N PHE A 375 -5.75 -2.59 10.03
CA PHE A 375 -6.23 -1.30 9.54
C PHE A 375 -7.76 -1.24 9.48
N ASN A 376 -8.42 -2.27 8.92
CA ASN A 376 -9.87 -2.30 8.84
C ASN A 376 -10.50 -2.37 10.25
N ASP A 377 -9.94 -3.21 11.15
CA ASP A 377 -10.42 -3.34 12.53
C ASP A 377 -10.23 -2.03 13.31
N MET A 378 -9.15 -1.30 13.04
CA MET A 378 -8.95 0.05 13.59
C MET A 378 -9.95 1.03 13.02
N ALA A 379 -10.19 1.06 11.71
CA ALA A 379 -11.15 1.95 11.09
C ALA A 379 -12.56 1.75 11.68
N GLN A 380 -12.99 0.49 11.80
CA GLN A 380 -14.26 0.14 12.42
C GLN A 380 -14.36 0.64 13.87
N ARG A 381 -13.32 0.41 14.68
CA ARG A 381 -13.31 0.86 16.08
C ARG A 381 -13.31 2.38 16.21
N GLN A 382 -12.57 3.07 15.35
CA GLN A 382 -12.42 4.52 15.41
C GLN A 382 -13.65 5.27 14.90
N LEU A 383 -14.52 4.58 14.16
CA LEU A 383 -15.82 5.09 13.70
C LEU A 383 -17.00 4.51 14.48
N ALA A 384 -16.76 3.68 15.51
CA ALA A 384 -17.84 2.95 16.19
C ALA A 384 -18.92 3.88 16.75
N ASP A 385 -18.52 5.06 17.26
CA ASP A 385 -19.44 6.04 17.85
C ASP A 385 -20.36 6.72 16.83
N VAL A 386 -20.03 6.61 15.54
CA VAL A 386 -20.75 7.27 14.44
C VAL A 386 -21.32 6.27 13.43
N LEU A 387 -21.11 4.97 13.65
CA LEU A 387 -21.69 3.90 12.84
C LEU A 387 -22.99 3.41 13.47
N CYS A 388 -24.05 3.31 12.66
CA CYS A 388 -25.28 2.64 13.08
C CYS A 388 -25.07 1.12 13.14
N ALA A 389 -25.87 0.41 13.94
CA ALA A 389 -25.79 -1.04 14.09
C ALA A 389 -25.86 -1.79 12.75
N ASP A 390 -26.64 -1.27 11.80
CA ASP A 390 -26.83 -1.84 10.46
C ASP A 390 -25.86 -1.29 9.40
N SER A 391 -24.85 -0.50 9.82
CA SER A 391 -23.89 0.08 8.88
C SER A 391 -23.02 -1.01 8.25
N PRO A 392 -22.80 -0.98 6.92
CA PRO A 392 -21.90 -1.92 6.27
C PRO A 392 -20.49 -1.75 6.84
N PRO A 393 -19.70 -2.84 6.93
CA PRO A 393 -18.41 -2.79 7.61
C PRO A 393 -17.44 -1.88 6.86
N VAL A 394 -16.75 -1.04 7.63
CA VAL A 394 -15.77 -0.10 7.09
C VAL A 394 -14.51 -0.85 6.72
N SER A 395 -14.01 -0.62 5.51
CA SER A 395 -12.75 -1.19 5.05
C SER A 395 -11.89 -0.15 4.35
N SER A 396 -10.61 -0.46 4.10
CA SER A 396 -9.74 0.37 3.25
C SER A 396 -10.33 0.73 1.88
N TYR A 397 -11.32 -0.03 1.39
CA TYR A 397 -12.01 0.32 0.16
C TYR A 397 -13.08 1.40 0.36
N SER A 398 -13.71 1.50 1.53
CA SER A 398 -14.67 2.56 1.86
C SER A 398 -14.06 3.95 1.70
N PHE A 399 -12.84 4.15 2.22
CA PHE A 399 -12.06 5.39 2.04
C PHE A 399 -11.83 5.71 0.56
N ARG A 400 -11.35 4.71 -0.20
CA ARG A 400 -11.05 4.88 -1.63
C ARG A 400 -12.29 5.19 -2.48
N ARG A 401 -13.49 4.94 -1.97
CA ARG A 401 -14.76 5.19 -2.65
C ARG A 401 -15.27 6.62 -2.46
N CYS A 402 -14.75 7.38 -1.49
CA CYS A 402 -15.14 8.77 -1.29
C CYS A 402 -14.90 9.61 -2.55
N ALA A 403 -13.70 9.56 -3.13
CA ALA A 403 -13.37 10.31 -4.34
C ALA A 403 -14.25 9.99 -5.57
N PRO A 404 -14.44 8.72 -5.98
CA PRO A 404 -15.40 8.36 -7.02
C PRO A 404 -16.83 8.84 -6.74
N THR A 405 -17.27 8.77 -5.48
CA THR A 405 -18.64 9.13 -5.08
C THR A 405 -18.83 10.65 -5.13
N ALA A 406 -17.87 11.42 -4.63
CA ALA A 406 -17.85 12.87 -4.75
C ALA A 406 -17.90 13.33 -6.22
N LEU A 407 -17.10 12.71 -7.10
CA LEU A 407 -17.12 12.98 -8.54
C LEU A 407 -18.47 12.65 -9.18
N ASP A 408 -19.13 11.58 -8.72
CA ASP A 408 -20.46 11.24 -9.21
C ASP A 408 -21.52 12.25 -8.77
N CYS A 409 -21.49 12.66 -7.50
CA CYS A 409 -22.35 13.72 -6.98
C CYS A 409 -22.12 15.06 -7.69
N ARG A 410 -20.89 15.35 -8.11
CA ARG A 410 -20.55 16.55 -8.90
C ARG A 410 -21.01 16.50 -10.35
N GLY A 411 -21.39 15.32 -10.86
CA GLY A 411 -21.63 15.11 -12.28
C GLY A 411 -20.36 15.23 -13.13
N ALA A 412 -19.18 14.95 -12.55
CA ALA A 412 -17.90 15.14 -13.22
C ALA A 412 -17.79 14.31 -14.51
N PRO A 413 -17.19 14.86 -15.59
CA PRO A 413 -17.02 14.14 -16.84
C PRO A 413 -16.04 12.98 -16.69
N TRP A 414 -16.16 11.96 -17.55
CA TRP A 414 -15.33 10.76 -17.47
C TRP A 414 -13.81 11.03 -17.44
N PRO A 415 -13.25 11.93 -18.26
CA PRO A 415 -11.82 12.25 -18.21
C PRO A 415 -11.33 12.60 -16.80
N GLU A 416 -12.03 13.51 -16.09
CA GLU A 416 -11.70 13.88 -14.71
C GLU A 416 -11.80 12.68 -13.76
N ARG A 417 -12.81 11.80 -13.94
CA ARG A 417 -12.95 10.58 -13.13
C ARG A 417 -11.77 9.63 -13.29
N PHE A 418 -11.25 9.49 -14.52
CA PHE A 418 -10.04 8.70 -14.75
C PHE A 418 -8.81 9.38 -14.17
N ASP A 419 -8.70 10.70 -14.31
CA ASP A 419 -7.55 11.49 -13.87
C ASP A 419 -7.40 11.48 -12.35
N VAL A 420 -8.48 11.69 -11.58
CA VAL A 420 -8.46 11.60 -10.11
C VAL A 420 -7.82 10.31 -9.62
N GLY A 421 -8.16 9.20 -10.26
CA GLY A 421 -7.65 7.88 -9.89
C GLY A 421 -6.30 7.50 -10.51
N GLY A 422 -5.76 8.32 -11.42
CA GLY A 422 -4.62 7.96 -12.26
C GLY A 422 -4.90 6.70 -13.08
N TRP A 423 -6.13 6.54 -13.59
CA TRP A 423 -6.60 5.32 -14.25
C TRP A 423 -6.44 5.35 -15.77
N GLN A 424 -6.32 4.17 -16.38
CA GLN A 424 -6.37 4.01 -17.83
C GLN A 424 -7.79 4.16 -18.33
N MET A 425 -7.97 5.04 -19.31
CA MET A 425 -9.22 5.17 -20.05
C MET A 425 -9.34 4.00 -21.03
N ASP A 426 -10.46 3.30 -20.97
CA ASP A 426 -10.83 2.25 -21.93
C ASP A 426 -12.08 2.72 -22.67
N GLU A 427 -11.87 3.34 -23.83
CA GLU A 427 -12.95 3.95 -24.63
C GLU A 427 -14.02 2.93 -25.06
N ALA A 428 -13.61 1.67 -25.29
CA ALA A 428 -14.54 0.59 -25.63
C ALA A 428 -15.45 0.26 -24.43
N ALA A 429 -14.91 0.19 -23.22
CA ALA A 429 -15.67 -0.06 -22.00
C ALA A 429 -16.64 1.09 -21.64
N ILE A 430 -16.32 2.33 -22.02
CA ILE A 430 -17.20 3.52 -21.83
C ILE A 430 -18.40 3.46 -22.78
N ARG A 431 -18.20 3.09 -24.05
CA ARG A 431 -19.27 2.99 -25.06
C ARG A 431 -20.28 1.88 -24.76
N ASP A 432 -19.83 0.77 -24.19
CA ASP A 432 -20.66 -0.42 -23.92
C ASP A 432 -21.62 -0.29 -22.73
N ARG A 433 -21.73 0.88 -22.07
CA ARG A 433 -22.50 1.10 -20.81
C ARG A 433 -22.16 0.12 -19.66
N ARG A 434 -21.18 -0.79 -19.83
CA ARG A 434 -20.68 -1.71 -18.79
C ARG A 434 -19.86 -0.99 -17.72
N ALA A 435 -19.33 0.19 -18.03
CA ALA A 435 -18.88 1.15 -17.02
C ALA A 435 -20.12 1.80 -16.37
N THR A 436 -20.76 1.08 -15.46
CA THR A 436 -21.88 1.62 -14.68
C THR A 436 -21.44 2.90 -13.96
N ARG A 437 -22.39 3.80 -13.68
CA ARG A 437 -22.24 4.84 -12.64
C ARG A 437 -21.62 4.16 -11.41
N ASN A 438 -20.67 4.81 -10.75
CA ASN A 438 -19.93 4.26 -9.60
C ASN A 438 -18.92 3.13 -9.87
N SER A 439 -18.56 2.76 -11.10
CA SER A 439 -17.48 1.78 -11.33
C SER A 439 -16.06 2.41 -11.28
N MET A 440 -15.14 1.80 -10.52
CA MET A 440 -13.72 2.16 -10.58
C MET A 440 -13.01 1.33 -11.67
N PRO A 441 -12.39 1.96 -12.67
CA PRO A 441 -11.53 1.29 -13.64
C PRO A 441 -10.40 0.48 -12.98
N PHE A 442 -10.00 -0.60 -13.65
CA PHE A 442 -9.10 -1.59 -13.05
C PHE A 442 -7.61 -1.29 -13.23
N ARG A 443 -7.17 -0.33 -14.04
CA ARG A 443 -5.73 -0.15 -14.36
C ARG A 443 -5.28 1.29 -14.14
N TYR A 444 -4.07 1.47 -13.61
CA TYR A 444 -3.44 2.79 -13.46
C TYR A 444 -2.70 3.15 -14.75
N SER A 445 -2.73 4.42 -15.18
CA SER A 445 -2.17 4.88 -16.45
C SER A 445 -0.67 5.13 -16.39
N GLY A 446 -0.11 5.56 -15.25
CA GLY A 446 1.33 5.84 -15.10
C GLY A 446 1.87 6.87 -16.11
N GLN A 447 0.99 7.66 -16.74
CA GLN A 447 1.28 8.55 -17.86
C GLN A 447 0.48 9.87 -17.81
N ARG A 448 -0.22 10.19 -16.70
CA ARG A 448 -1.15 11.34 -16.62
C ARG A 448 -0.78 12.34 -15.52
N GLU A 449 0.44 12.83 -15.50
CA GLU A 449 0.98 13.55 -14.32
C GLU A 449 0.30 14.90 -14.03
N GLY A 450 0.10 15.78 -15.03
CA GLY A 450 -0.53 17.10 -14.81
C GLY A 450 -2.02 17.03 -14.47
N ASN A 451 -2.82 16.41 -15.35
CA ASN A 451 -4.28 16.34 -15.17
C ASN A 451 -4.68 15.53 -13.92
N GLU A 452 -3.90 14.51 -13.55
CA GLU A 452 -4.12 13.73 -12.32
C GLU A 452 -3.95 14.61 -11.07
N VAL A 453 -2.89 15.43 -11.03
CA VAL A 453 -2.65 16.34 -9.90
C VAL A 453 -3.76 17.38 -9.80
N GLN A 454 -4.10 18.02 -10.92
CA GLN A 454 -5.19 19.01 -10.95
C GLN A 454 -6.52 18.40 -10.48
N SER A 455 -6.90 17.25 -11.03
CA SER A 455 -8.19 16.62 -10.71
C SER A 455 -8.26 16.18 -9.24
N LYS A 456 -7.15 15.68 -8.70
CA LYS A 456 -7.04 15.34 -7.27
C LYS A 456 -7.10 16.57 -6.37
N ALA A 457 -6.42 17.65 -6.74
CA ALA A 457 -6.46 18.91 -5.99
C ALA A 457 -7.89 19.47 -5.98
N LEU A 458 -8.57 19.50 -7.13
CA LEU A 458 -9.97 19.92 -7.23
C LEU A 458 -10.88 19.04 -6.38
N HIS A 459 -10.70 17.72 -6.40
CA HIS A 459 -11.45 16.82 -5.54
C HIS A 459 -11.22 17.12 -4.05
N ALA A 460 -9.96 17.26 -3.62
CA ALA A 460 -9.63 17.50 -2.22
C ALA A 460 -10.14 18.87 -1.73
N LEU A 461 -10.02 19.92 -2.55
CA LEU A 461 -10.53 21.27 -2.25
C LEU A 461 -12.05 21.26 -2.07
N THR A 462 -12.76 20.69 -3.04
CA THR A 462 -14.23 20.60 -2.98
C THR A 462 -14.71 19.75 -1.83
N PHE A 463 -13.99 18.66 -1.50
CA PHE A 463 -14.34 17.83 -0.37
C PHE A 463 -14.04 18.52 0.96
N ALA A 464 -12.90 19.21 1.10
CA ALA A 464 -12.57 20.01 2.29
C ALA A 464 -13.63 21.09 2.55
N ALA A 465 -13.98 21.88 1.53
CA ALA A 465 -15.01 22.91 1.64
C ALA A 465 -16.38 22.33 2.05
N SER A 466 -16.70 21.11 1.61
CA SER A 466 -17.94 20.45 2.02
C SER A 466 -17.93 20.05 3.51
N LEU A 467 -16.78 19.65 4.05
CA LEU A 467 -16.65 19.34 5.48
C LEU A 467 -16.77 20.61 6.32
N GLU A 468 -16.15 21.71 5.88
CA GLU A 468 -16.29 23.03 6.52
C GLU A 468 -17.74 23.53 6.53
N ALA A 469 -18.51 23.20 5.49
CA ALA A 469 -19.94 23.46 5.41
C ALA A 469 -20.81 22.47 6.21
N ASN A 470 -20.22 21.57 7.01
CA ASN A 470 -20.90 20.55 7.80
C ASN A 470 -21.83 19.65 6.96
N VAL A 471 -21.43 19.35 5.72
CA VAL A 471 -22.15 18.39 4.88
C VAL A 471 -22.12 17.03 5.57
N SER A 472 -23.31 16.46 5.82
CA SER A 472 -23.41 15.24 6.60
C SER A 472 -23.34 14.00 5.72
N SER A 473 -24.08 13.95 4.62
CA SER A 473 -24.20 12.78 3.74
C SER A 473 -23.75 13.04 2.31
N TRP A 474 -23.57 11.99 1.49
CA TRP A 474 -23.35 12.14 0.05
C TRP A 474 -24.53 12.78 -0.70
N GLN A 475 -25.75 12.64 -0.18
CA GLN A 475 -26.93 13.31 -0.72
C GLN A 475 -26.87 14.81 -0.43
N ASP A 476 -26.50 15.19 0.79
CA ASP A 476 -26.28 16.59 1.16
C ASP A 476 -25.12 17.18 0.36
N PHE A 477 -24.07 16.40 0.12
CA PHE A 477 -22.94 16.82 -0.70
C PHE A 477 -23.39 17.19 -2.11
N ARG A 478 -24.26 16.36 -2.72
CA ARG A 478 -24.83 16.68 -4.04
C ARG A 478 -25.64 17.97 -4.00
N ALA A 479 -26.52 18.14 -3.03
CA ALA A 479 -27.34 19.34 -2.88
C ALA A 479 -26.50 20.60 -2.57
N TRP A 480 -25.45 20.46 -1.77
CA TRP A 480 -24.47 21.50 -1.49
C TRP A 480 -23.71 21.89 -2.77
N TRP A 481 -23.23 20.91 -3.54
CA TRP A 481 -22.50 21.15 -4.78
C TRP A 481 -23.35 21.90 -5.81
N THR A 482 -24.62 21.50 -6.00
CA THR A 482 -25.53 22.16 -6.96
C THR A 482 -25.85 23.62 -6.62
N ARG A 483 -25.61 24.03 -5.37
CA ARG A 483 -25.83 25.41 -4.89
C ARG A 483 -24.57 26.27 -4.95
N GLN A 484 -23.41 25.72 -5.31
CA GLN A 484 -22.18 26.49 -5.36
C GLN A 484 -22.23 27.52 -6.49
N PRO A 485 -21.92 28.80 -6.21
CA PRO A 485 -21.81 29.82 -7.26
C PRO A 485 -20.77 29.42 -8.31
N ALA A 486 -21.05 29.73 -9.58
CA ALA A 486 -20.12 29.45 -10.67
C ALA A 486 -18.72 30.06 -10.43
N ALA A 487 -18.66 31.27 -9.85
CA ALA A 487 -17.42 31.94 -9.48
C ALA A 487 -16.60 31.15 -8.44
N THR A 488 -17.27 30.53 -7.44
CA THR A 488 -16.61 29.68 -6.44
C THR A 488 -16.04 28.42 -7.08
N VAL A 489 -16.82 27.77 -7.94
CA VAL A 489 -16.37 26.57 -8.67
C VAL A 489 -15.18 26.90 -9.57
N GLN A 490 -15.23 28.02 -10.28
CA GLN A 490 -14.14 28.50 -11.12
C GLN A 490 -12.88 28.80 -10.28
N SER A 491 -13.02 29.45 -9.13
CA SER A 491 -11.90 29.71 -8.21
C SER A 491 -11.21 28.41 -7.76
N TRP A 492 -11.97 27.36 -7.42
CA TRP A 492 -11.37 26.07 -7.08
C TRP A 492 -10.68 25.38 -8.27
N GLN A 493 -11.21 25.56 -9.49
CA GLN A 493 -10.58 25.02 -10.71
C GLN A 493 -9.27 25.74 -11.03
N GLU A 494 -9.24 27.07 -10.89
CA GLU A 494 -8.05 27.91 -11.04
C GLU A 494 -7.01 27.55 -9.97
N GLU A 495 -7.45 27.44 -8.71
CA GLU A 495 -6.59 27.02 -7.61
C GLU A 495 -6.00 25.64 -7.91
N ALA A 496 -6.82 24.64 -8.25
CA ALA A 496 -6.37 23.30 -8.60
C ALA A 496 -5.41 23.27 -9.80
N ALA A 497 -5.59 24.14 -10.78
CA ALA A 497 -4.67 24.28 -11.91
C ALA A 497 -3.27 24.71 -11.44
N THR A 498 -3.18 25.59 -10.45
CA THR A 498 -1.88 25.97 -9.88
C THR A 498 -1.13 24.77 -9.28
N TYR A 499 -1.82 23.77 -8.71
CA TYR A 499 -1.16 22.56 -8.19
C TYR A 499 -0.50 21.75 -9.31
N ALA A 500 -1.08 21.73 -10.50
CA ALA A 500 -0.56 21.01 -11.66
C ALA A 500 0.76 21.64 -12.16
N ASP A 501 0.78 22.97 -12.25
CA ASP A 501 1.96 23.75 -12.68
C ASP A 501 3.14 23.57 -11.73
N PHE A 502 2.88 23.54 -10.42
CA PHE A 502 3.91 23.26 -9.42
C PHE A 502 4.42 21.81 -9.48
N SER A 503 3.56 20.83 -9.78
CA SER A 503 3.98 19.43 -9.91
C SER A 503 4.91 19.21 -11.10
N ALA A 504 4.64 19.84 -12.25
CA ALA A 504 5.49 19.74 -13.43
C ALA A 504 6.92 20.26 -13.15
N LYS A 505 7.02 21.36 -12.37
CA LYS A 505 8.31 21.90 -11.91
C LYS A 505 9.00 20.99 -10.90
N ALA A 506 8.24 20.37 -10.01
CA ALA A 506 8.77 19.51 -8.96
C ALA A 506 9.19 18.12 -9.42
N GLU A 507 8.59 17.58 -10.48
CA GLU A 507 9.05 16.32 -11.11
C GLU A 507 10.47 16.44 -11.68
N PHE A 508 10.87 17.63 -12.10
CA PHE A 508 12.25 17.91 -12.47
C PHE A 508 13.21 17.66 -11.29
N ALA A 509 12.78 18.01 -10.07
CA ALA A 509 13.52 17.79 -8.82
C ALA A 509 13.30 16.38 -8.22
N ALA A 510 12.13 15.76 -8.43
CA ALA A 510 11.70 14.50 -7.81
C ALA A 510 12.06 13.25 -8.62
N ARG A 511 12.82 13.35 -9.73
CA ARG A 511 13.47 12.19 -10.36
C ARG A 511 14.10 11.36 -9.26
N ALA A 512 13.63 10.11 -9.10
CA ALA A 512 13.95 9.25 -7.96
C ALA A 512 15.37 9.54 -7.44
N PRO A 513 15.50 10.05 -6.20
CA PRO A 513 16.79 10.37 -5.60
C PRO A 513 17.76 9.24 -5.89
N GLY A 514 19.02 9.53 -6.25
CA GLY A 514 19.98 8.48 -6.65
C GLY A 514 20.02 7.30 -5.66
N HIS A 515 19.82 7.58 -4.36
CA HIS A 515 19.71 6.59 -3.30
C HIS A 515 18.43 5.71 -3.37
N LEU A 516 17.29 6.24 -3.84
CA LEU A 516 16.06 5.47 -4.10
C LEU A 516 16.13 4.70 -5.43
N LYS A 517 16.83 5.24 -6.45
CA LYS A 517 17.15 4.47 -7.68
C LYS A 517 17.96 3.23 -7.37
N HIS A 518 18.87 3.25 -6.38
CA HIS A 518 19.54 2.04 -5.92
C HIS A 518 18.60 1.01 -5.27
N MET A 519 17.44 1.41 -4.75
CA MET A 519 16.41 0.48 -4.27
C MET A 519 15.57 -0.10 -5.40
N GLU A 520 15.31 0.67 -6.45
CA GLU A 520 14.64 0.19 -7.67
C GLU A 520 15.54 -0.69 -8.55
N ASN A 521 16.82 -0.30 -8.67
CA ASN A 521 17.84 -0.92 -9.53
C ASN A 521 18.79 -1.86 -8.78
N ARG A 522 18.43 -2.39 -7.61
CA ARG A 522 19.09 -3.59 -7.07
C ARG A 522 18.76 -4.83 -7.93
N ARG A 523 19.15 -4.78 -9.21
CA ARG A 523 19.69 -5.93 -9.94
C ARG A 523 21.07 -6.18 -9.33
N TYR A 524 21.19 -7.27 -8.60
CA TYR A 524 22.51 -7.81 -8.27
C TYR A 524 23.12 -8.30 -9.59
N VAL A 525 24.01 -7.51 -10.20
CA VAL A 525 24.94 -8.02 -11.22
C VAL A 525 26.04 -8.75 -10.44
N PRO A 526 26.14 -10.09 -10.49
CA PRO A 526 27.20 -10.76 -9.78
C PRO A 526 28.53 -10.38 -10.43
N ARG A 527 29.46 -9.80 -9.66
CA ARG A 527 30.88 -9.97 -10.00
C ARG A 527 31.14 -11.47 -10.00
N GLN A 528 31.51 -12.03 -11.15
CA GLN A 528 32.03 -13.40 -11.17
C GLN A 528 33.25 -13.45 -10.24
N PRO A 529 33.31 -14.38 -9.27
CA PRO A 529 34.56 -14.64 -8.60
C PRO A 529 35.50 -15.27 -9.63
N SER A 530 36.63 -14.62 -9.88
CA SER A 530 37.75 -15.21 -10.60
C SER A 530 38.14 -16.49 -9.87
N LEU A 531 37.89 -17.64 -10.50
CA LEU A 531 38.40 -18.92 -10.05
C LEU A 531 39.93 -18.87 -10.19
N GLN A 532 40.63 -18.65 -9.08
CA GLN A 532 42.03 -19.05 -9.01
C GLN A 532 42.07 -20.59 -8.86
N PRO A 533 42.84 -21.30 -9.70
CA PRO A 533 42.97 -22.74 -9.57
C PRO A 533 43.77 -23.08 -8.30
N SER A 534 43.14 -23.85 -7.41
CA SER A 534 43.77 -24.45 -6.24
C SER A 534 44.88 -25.41 -6.66
N ARG A 535 46.10 -25.18 -6.16
CA ARG A 535 47.23 -26.13 -6.29
C ARG A 535 46.93 -27.44 -5.54
N PRO A 536 47.34 -28.60 -6.05
CA PRO A 536 47.21 -29.87 -5.33
C PRO A 536 48.28 -29.99 -4.25
N CYS A 537 47.86 -30.28 -3.01
CA CYS A 537 48.76 -30.73 -1.95
C CYS A 537 49.23 -32.15 -2.26
N GLY A 538 50.51 -32.29 -2.58
CA GLY A 538 51.19 -33.58 -2.67
C GLY A 538 51.37 -34.19 -1.28
N LYS A 539 51.07 -35.48 -1.17
CA LYS A 539 51.46 -36.36 -0.07
C LYS A 539 52.99 -36.47 -0.02
N ARG A 540 53.57 -36.47 1.18
CA ARG A 540 54.83 -37.18 1.45
C ARG A 540 54.63 -38.12 2.61
N VAL A 541 55.21 -39.30 2.43
CA VAL A 541 55.49 -40.33 3.43
C VAL A 541 56.36 -39.75 4.53
#